data_AF-A0A951NHD9-F1
#
_entry.id   AF-A0A951NHD9-F1
#
_cell.length_a   1.000
_cell.length_b   1.000
_cell.length_c   1.000
_cell.angle_alpha   90.00
_cell.angle_beta   90.00
_cell.angle_gamma   90.00
#
_symmetry.space_group_name_H-M   'P 1'
#
loop_
_entity.id
_entity.type
_entity.pdbx_description
1 polymer ?
#
loop_
_entity_poly.entity_id
_entity_poly.type
_entity_poly.pdbx_seq_one_letter_code
_entity_poly.pdbx_strand_id
1 'polypeptide(L)'
;LSNGETWDGIREREGTKLVEAVDRAAPGFAASVEQMHVQTPLDLEQELGLRRGQVMHVEMAFDQMFMWRPMPELAGYRVPGVTGLYLCGASTHPGGGVFGASGRSAATIALGDRSPSPLARGLRKVRGG
;
A
#
# COMPACT_ATOMS: atom_id res chain seq x y z
N LEU A 1 -24.23 -1.26 -1.02
CA LEU A 1 -23.92 -1.90 0.29
C LEU A 1 -24.83 -3.11 0.48
N SER A 2 -24.52 -4.04 1.38
CA SER A 2 -25.32 -5.28 1.57
C SER A 2 -26.77 -5.02 1.99
N ASN A 3 -27.04 -3.84 2.56
CA ASN A 3 -28.35 -3.36 2.98
C ASN A 3 -29.07 -2.49 1.92
N GLY A 4 -28.56 -2.42 0.69
CA GLY A 4 -29.17 -1.62 -0.40
C GLY A 4 -28.79 -0.14 -0.42
N GLU A 5 -28.03 0.35 0.58
CA GLU A 5 -27.57 1.73 0.60
C GLU A 5 -26.39 1.97 -0.37
N THR A 6 -26.13 3.24 -0.70
CA THR A 6 -24.97 3.70 -1.49
C THR A 6 -24.01 4.48 -0.61
N TRP A 7 -22.72 4.52 -0.98
CA TRP A 7 -21.71 5.30 -0.26
C TRP A 7 -22.07 6.78 -0.21
N ASP A 8 -22.51 7.35 -1.33
CA ASP A 8 -22.95 8.75 -1.39
C ASP A 8 -24.18 9.02 -0.52
N GLY A 9 -25.13 8.08 -0.47
CA GLY A 9 -26.36 8.23 0.31
C GLY A 9 -26.13 8.21 1.82
N ILE A 10 -25.02 7.66 2.30
CA ILE A 10 -24.71 7.55 3.73
C ILE A 10 -23.57 8.47 4.19
N ARG A 11 -22.89 9.16 3.26
CA ARG A 11 -21.69 9.96 3.50
C ARG A 11 -21.82 10.90 4.71
N GLU A 12 -22.80 11.80 4.66
CA GLU A 12 -23.00 12.81 5.70
C GLU A 12 -23.38 12.16 7.04
N ARG A 13 -24.31 11.19 6.99
CA ARG A 13 -24.75 10.47 8.19
C ARG A 13 -23.60 9.78 8.91
N GLU A 14 -22.76 9.05 8.20
CA GLU A 14 -21.60 8.38 8.81
C GLU A 14 -20.53 9.37 9.28
N GLY A 15 -20.33 10.48 8.54
CA GLY A 15 -19.45 11.58 8.97
C GLY A 15 -19.90 12.19 10.30
N THR A 16 -21.17 12.54 10.43
CA THR A 16 -21.73 13.10 11.67
C THR A 16 -21.58 12.13 12.85
N LYS A 17 -21.82 10.82 12.65
CA LYS A 17 -21.61 9.81 13.70
C LYS A 17 -20.17 9.78 14.22
N LEU A 18 -19.18 9.97 13.34
CA LEU A 18 -17.78 10.03 13.74
C LEU A 18 -17.48 11.30 14.53
N VAL A 19 -18.02 12.46 14.13
CA VAL A 19 -17.89 13.71 14.88
C VAL A 19 -18.49 13.57 16.28
N GLU A 20 -19.70 13.03 16.40
CA GLU A 20 -20.36 12.76 17.69
C GLU A 20 -19.55 11.79 18.55
N ALA A 21 -18.90 10.79 17.94
CA ALA A 21 -18.06 9.84 18.66
C ALA A 21 -16.82 10.52 19.26
N VAL A 22 -16.19 11.43 18.52
CA VAL A 22 -15.07 12.24 19.02
C VAL A 22 -15.55 13.19 20.11
N ASP A 23 -16.70 13.84 19.95
CA ASP A 23 -17.25 14.76 20.95
C ASP A 23 -17.54 14.10 22.30
N ARG A 24 -18.02 12.84 22.30
CA ARG A 24 -18.16 12.06 23.55
C ARG A 24 -16.84 11.87 24.30
N ALA A 25 -15.72 11.78 23.57
CA ALA A 25 -14.39 11.66 24.15
C ALA A 25 -13.73 13.03 24.45
N ALA A 26 -14.12 14.07 23.72
CA ALA A 26 -13.61 15.43 23.80
C ALA A 26 -14.78 16.45 23.70
N PRO A 27 -15.50 16.73 24.80
CA PRO A 27 -16.69 17.57 24.77
C PRO A 27 -16.43 18.97 24.22
N GLY A 28 -17.27 19.41 23.29
CA GLY A 28 -17.13 20.70 22.59
C GLY A 28 -16.40 20.59 21.26
N PHE A 29 -15.85 19.42 20.91
CA PHE A 29 -15.26 19.16 19.61
C PHE A 29 -16.27 19.41 18.48
N ALA A 30 -17.49 18.89 18.58
CA ALA A 30 -18.49 19.04 17.51
C ALA A 30 -18.83 20.51 17.23
N ALA A 31 -18.89 21.33 18.30
CA ALA A 31 -19.14 22.77 18.18
C ALA A 31 -17.96 23.53 17.55
N SER A 32 -16.75 22.96 17.56
CA SER A 32 -15.56 23.56 16.94
C SER A 32 -15.37 23.19 15.46
N VAL A 33 -16.19 22.28 14.91
CA VAL A 33 -16.09 21.86 13.51
C VAL A 33 -16.69 22.94 12.59
N GLU A 34 -15.85 23.60 11.81
CA GLU A 34 -16.30 24.58 10.81
C GLU A 34 -16.68 23.93 9.47
N GLN A 35 -15.96 22.88 9.09
CA GLN A 35 -16.14 22.15 7.83
C GLN A 35 -15.84 20.66 8.02
N MET A 36 -16.59 19.82 7.33
CA MET A 36 -16.39 18.38 7.30
C MET A 36 -16.17 17.93 5.86
N HIS A 37 -15.06 17.23 5.61
CA HIS A 37 -14.80 16.55 4.35
C HIS A 37 -14.78 15.04 4.61
N VAL A 38 -15.74 14.33 4.03
CA VAL A 38 -15.86 12.87 4.18
C VAL A 38 -15.37 12.23 2.88
N GLN A 39 -14.35 11.37 2.96
CA GLN A 39 -13.97 10.48 1.85
C GLN A 39 -14.51 9.08 2.13
N THR A 40 -15.34 8.59 1.21
CA THR A 40 -15.92 7.25 1.23
C THR A 40 -15.01 6.25 0.52
N PRO A 41 -15.19 4.93 0.74
CA PRO A 41 -14.50 3.91 -0.04
C PRO A 41 -14.69 4.03 -1.55
N LEU A 42 -15.81 4.59 -2.02
CA LEU A 42 -16.02 4.85 -3.44
C LEU A 42 -15.12 5.97 -3.96
N ASP A 43 -14.98 7.06 -3.20
CA ASP A 43 -14.09 8.17 -3.59
C ASP A 43 -12.64 7.70 -3.64
N LEU A 44 -12.20 6.94 -2.62
CA LEU A 44 -10.85 6.37 -2.57
C LEU A 44 -10.58 5.43 -3.76
N GLU A 45 -11.58 4.66 -4.20
CA GLU A 45 -11.46 3.83 -5.38
C GLU A 45 -11.35 4.65 -6.68
N GLN A 46 -12.14 5.72 -6.81
CA GLN A 46 -12.17 6.57 -8.00
C GLN A 46 -10.95 7.49 -8.13
N GLU A 47 -10.53 8.11 -7.03
CA GLU A 47 -9.46 9.11 -7.01
C GLU A 47 -8.07 8.48 -6.95
N LEU A 48 -7.92 7.41 -6.17
CA LEU A 48 -6.62 6.82 -5.83
C LEU A 48 -6.43 5.41 -6.38
N GLY A 49 -7.46 4.83 -7.02
CA GLY A 49 -7.43 3.44 -7.49
C GLY A 49 -7.44 2.41 -6.37
N LEU A 50 -7.80 2.82 -5.14
CA LEU A 50 -7.88 1.93 -3.98
C LEU A 50 -9.15 1.09 -4.09
N ARG A 51 -9.05 -0.08 -4.72
CA ARG A 51 -10.18 -1.01 -4.88
C ARG A 51 -10.87 -1.24 -3.54
N ARG A 52 -12.17 -0.97 -3.49
CA ARG A 52 -13.05 -1.04 -2.31
C ARG A 52 -12.58 -0.16 -1.14
N GLY A 53 -11.78 0.87 -1.40
CA GLY A 53 -11.22 1.78 -0.39
C GLY A 53 -10.16 1.17 0.51
N GLN A 54 -9.56 0.02 0.17
CA GLN A 54 -8.60 -0.64 1.06
C GLN A 54 -7.23 0.05 0.99
N VAL A 55 -6.92 0.87 2.00
CA VAL A 55 -5.68 1.68 2.09
C VAL A 55 -4.41 0.82 2.17
N MET A 56 -4.55 -0.43 2.60
CA MET A 56 -3.45 -1.40 2.63
C MET A 56 -3.30 -2.17 1.32
N HIS A 57 -4.17 -1.94 0.33
CA HIS A 57 -4.28 -2.60 -1.00
C HIS A 57 -4.59 -4.11 -0.97
N VAL A 58 -4.10 -4.83 0.04
CA VAL A 58 -4.34 -6.25 0.34
C VAL A 58 -4.61 -6.35 1.83
N GLU A 59 -5.40 -7.32 2.26
CA GLU A 59 -5.84 -7.45 3.65
C GLU A 59 -4.66 -7.56 4.63
N MET A 60 -4.88 -7.15 5.87
CA MET A 60 -3.92 -7.31 6.96
C MET A 60 -4.21 -8.57 7.77
N ALA A 61 -4.63 -9.64 7.09
CA ALA A 61 -4.80 -10.97 7.66
C ALA A 61 -3.47 -11.74 7.59
N PHE A 62 -3.23 -12.64 8.53
CA PHE A 62 -1.95 -13.37 8.63
C PHE A 62 -1.59 -14.15 7.35
N ASP A 63 -2.57 -14.72 6.67
CA ASP A 63 -2.46 -15.43 5.40
C ASP A 63 -2.30 -14.50 4.18
N GLN A 64 -2.47 -13.19 4.37
CA GLN A 64 -2.28 -12.14 3.37
C GLN A 64 -1.19 -11.13 3.78
N MET A 65 -0.23 -11.57 4.61
CA MET A 65 0.88 -10.76 5.11
C MET A 65 2.26 -11.35 4.78
N PHE A 66 3.29 -10.52 4.93
CA PHE A 66 4.69 -10.91 4.74
C PHE A 66 4.96 -11.52 3.35
N MET A 67 5.45 -12.76 3.30
CA MET A 67 5.81 -13.43 2.06
C MET A 67 4.61 -13.83 1.22
N TRP A 68 3.40 -13.72 1.76
CA TRP A 68 2.16 -13.96 1.03
C TRP A 68 1.62 -12.69 0.35
N ARG A 69 2.34 -11.55 0.43
CA ARG A 69 1.96 -10.27 -0.20
C ARG A 69 2.74 -9.97 -1.49
N PRO A 70 2.05 -9.62 -2.59
CA PRO A 70 0.62 -9.85 -2.86
C PRO A 70 0.32 -11.34 -3.16
N MET A 71 1.36 -12.07 -3.57
CA MET A 71 1.41 -13.52 -3.76
C MET A 71 2.88 -13.95 -3.58
N PRO A 72 3.17 -15.20 -3.19
CA PRO A 72 4.52 -15.68 -2.92
C PRO A 72 5.55 -15.40 -4.03
N GLU A 73 5.13 -15.51 -5.28
CA GLU A 73 5.97 -15.33 -6.46
C GLU A 73 6.41 -13.86 -6.65
N LEU A 74 5.65 -12.91 -6.10
CA LEU A 74 5.91 -11.47 -6.17
C LEU A 74 6.52 -10.90 -4.88
N ALA A 75 6.54 -11.67 -3.79
CA ALA A 75 7.10 -11.22 -2.51
C ALA A 75 8.63 -10.99 -2.57
N GLY A 76 9.30 -11.57 -3.56
CA GLY A 76 10.72 -11.33 -3.86
C GLY A 76 11.01 -10.05 -4.66
N TYR A 77 9.99 -9.19 -4.87
CA TYR A 77 10.03 -7.92 -5.59
C TYR A 77 10.33 -7.99 -7.09
N ARG A 78 10.75 -9.14 -7.65
CA ARG A 78 10.89 -9.32 -9.10
C ARG A 78 9.57 -9.75 -9.72
N VAL A 79 9.25 -9.23 -10.90
CA VAL A 79 8.08 -9.69 -11.66
C VAL A 79 8.44 -10.92 -12.50
N PRO A 80 7.83 -12.09 -12.26
CA PRO A 80 8.10 -13.30 -13.04
C PRO A 80 7.86 -13.07 -14.54
N GLY A 81 8.79 -13.55 -15.37
CA GLY A 81 8.70 -13.42 -16.83
C GLY A 81 9.08 -12.05 -17.41
N VAL A 82 9.39 -11.05 -16.57
CA VAL A 82 9.77 -9.70 -17.05
C VAL A 82 11.10 -9.26 -16.42
N THR A 83 12.19 -9.38 -17.16
CA THR A 83 13.52 -8.99 -16.69
C THR A 83 13.61 -7.46 -16.50
N GLY A 84 14.10 -7.03 -15.34
CA GLY A 84 14.29 -5.62 -15.02
C GLY A 84 13.05 -4.90 -14.51
N LEU A 85 11.92 -5.59 -14.34
CA LEU A 85 10.72 -5.06 -13.71
C LEU A 85 10.63 -5.51 -12.24
N TYR A 86 10.45 -4.54 -11.35
CA TYR A 86 10.34 -4.77 -9.91
C TYR A 86 9.04 -4.19 -9.37
N LEU A 87 8.41 -4.93 -8.46
CA LEU A 87 7.17 -4.52 -7.79
C LEU A 87 7.52 -3.94 -6.42
N CYS A 88 6.96 -2.78 -6.08
CA CYS A 88 7.07 -2.19 -4.75
C CYS A 88 5.78 -1.45 -4.39
N GLY A 89 5.67 -1.02 -3.13
CA GLY A 89 4.54 -0.26 -2.61
C GLY A 89 3.78 -1.01 -1.51
N ALA A 90 2.67 -0.41 -1.07
CA ALA A 90 1.91 -0.90 0.07
C ALA A 90 1.48 -2.36 -0.11
N SER A 91 1.15 -2.80 -1.33
CA SER A 91 0.69 -4.17 -1.64
C SER A 91 1.73 -5.28 -1.47
N THR A 92 3.00 -4.94 -1.25
CA THR A 92 4.11 -5.92 -1.27
C THR A 92 4.59 -6.27 0.14
N HIS A 93 5.48 -7.26 0.22
CA HIS A 93 6.22 -7.56 1.44
C HIS A 93 6.88 -6.30 2.04
N PRO A 94 6.97 -6.17 3.37
CA PRO A 94 6.36 -7.03 4.40
C PRO A 94 4.89 -6.71 4.73
N GLY A 95 4.37 -5.56 4.30
CA GLY A 95 3.04 -5.09 4.67
C GLY A 95 2.69 -3.75 4.01
N GLY A 96 1.48 -3.26 4.23
CA GLY A 96 1.04 -1.95 3.77
C GLY A 96 1.47 -0.78 4.67
N GLY A 97 1.04 0.42 4.32
CA GLY A 97 1.32 1.65 5.08
C GLY A 97 2.61 2.37 4.67
N VAL A 98 2.93 3.45 5.39
CA VAL A 98 4.00 4.40 5.04
C VAL A 98 5.26 4.15 5.89
N PHE A 99 5.97 3.04 5.62
CA PHE A 99 7.17 2.66 6.39
C PHE A 99 8.41 2.37 5.51
N GLY A 100 8.29 2.46 4.19
CA GLY A 100 9.41 2.47 3.25
C GLY A 100 10.20 1.16 3.09
N ALA A 101 9.95 0.11 3.86
CA ALA A 101 10.76 -1.12 3.77
C ALA A 101 10.58 -1.86 2.45
N SER A 102 9.36 -1.87 1.88
CA SER A 102 9.10 -2.39 0.54
C SER A 102 9.99 -1.70 -0.50
N GLY A 103 9.96 -0.36 -0.52
CA GLY A 103 10.79 0.43 -1.44
C GLY A 103 12.28 0.19 -1.27
N ARG A 104 12.77 0.16 -0.01
CA ARG A 104 14.18 -0.16 0.30
C ARG A 104 14.57 -1.55 -0.22
N SER A 105 13.73 -2.54 0.01
CA SER A 105 14.01 -3.93 -0.38
C SER A 105 13.99 -4.10 -1.90
N ALA A 106 12.97 -3.57 -2.58
CA ALA A 106 12.91 -3.56 -4.04
C ALA A 106 14.13 -2.87 -4.66
N ALA A 107 14.54 -1.70 -4.13
CA ALA A 107 15.73 -1.00 -4.60
C ALA A 107 17.02 -1.81 -4.39
N THR A 108 17.15 -2.49 -3.25
CA THR A 108 18.30 -3.36 -2.96
C THR A 108 18.40 -4.51 -3.96
N ILE A 109 17.26 -5.15 -4.24
CA ILE A 109 17.16 -6.23 -5.24
C ILE A 109 17.52 -5.70 -6.63
N ALA A 110 16.96 -4.56 -7.05
CA ALA A 110 17.25 -3.97 -8.35
C ALA A 110 18.72 -3.58 -8.53
N LEU A 111 19.36 -3.02 -7.49
CA LEU A 111 20.80 -2.69 -7.51
C LEU A 111 21.68 -3.95 -7.56
N GLY A 112 21.26 -5.03 -6.89
CA GLY A 112 21.90 -6.33 -6.95
C GLY A 112 21.92 -6.90 -8.36
N ASP A 113 20.78 -6.84 -9.06
CA ASP A 113 20.62 -7.37 -10.42
C ASP A 113 21.35 -6.53 -11.48
N ARG A 114 21.54 -5.23 -11.24
CA ARG A 114 22.36 -4.36 -12.11
C ARG A 114 23.86 -4.60 -11.96
N SER A 115 24.30 -5.17 -10.84
CA SER A 115 25.72 -5.35 -10.57
C SER A 115 26.26 -6.52 -11.40
N PRO A 116 27.38 -6.35 -12.14
CA PRO A 116 27.97 -7.46 -12.88
C PRO A 116 28.28 -8.61 -11.93
N SER A 117 28.02 -9.83 -12.38
CA SER A 117 28.27 -11.04 -11.59
C SER A 117 29.71 -11.03 -11.06
N PRO A 118 29.98 -11.62 -9.88
CA PRO A 118 31.33 -11.69 -9.33
C PRO A 118 32.33 -12.27 -10.35
N LEU A 119 31.88 -13.23 -11.15
CA LEU A 119 32.62 -13.82 -12.26
C LEU A 119 32.92 -12.82 -13.38
N ALA A 120 31.93 -12.03 -13.83
CA ALA A 120 32.13 -11.00 -14.84
C ALA A 120 33.07 -9.88 -14.34
N ARG A 121 33.01 -9.56 -13.05
CA ARG A 121 33.96 -8.63 -12.38
C ARG A 121 35.38 -9.18 -12.37
N GLY A 122 35.54 -10.46 -12.02
CA GLY A 122 36.85 -11.15 -12.04
C GLY A 122 37.45 -11.22 -13.44
N LEU A 123 36.66 -11.59 -14.44
CA LEU A 123 37.09 -11.66 -15.85
C LEU A 123 37.47 -10.29 -16.43
N ARG A 124 36.79 -9.21 -16.04
CA ARG A 124 37.18 -7.84 -16.39
C ARG A 124 38.51 -7.43 -15.77
N LYS A 125 38.79 -7.90 -14.55
CA LYS A 125 40.05 -7.62 -13.84
C LYS A 125 41.25 -8.37 -14.45
N VAL A 126 41.02 -9.57 -14.99
CA VAL A 126 42.05 -10.39 -15.67
C VAL A 126 42.36 -9.89 -17.09
N ARG A 127 41.40 -9.28 -17.79
CA ARG A 127 41.58 -8.77 -19.16
C ARG A 127 42.11 -7.34 -19.26
N GLY A 128 42.20 -6.62 -18.13
CA GLY A 128 42.58 -5.21 -18.08
C GLY A 128 43.97 -4.93 -17.47
N GLY A 129 44.78 -5.97 -17.23
CA GLY A 129 46.18 -5.88 -16.83
C GLY A 129 47.05 -6.65 -17.82
#